data_AF-A0A9P1BY49-F1
#
_entry.id   AF-A0A9P1BY49-F1
#
_cell.length_a   1.000
_cell.length_b   1.000
_cell.length_c   1.000
_cell.angle_alpha   90.00
_cell.angle_beta   90.00
_cell.angle_gamma   90.00
#
_symmetry.space_group_name_H-M   'P 1'
#
loop_
_entity.id
_entity.type
_entity.pdbx_description
1 polymer ?
#
loop_
_entity_poly.entity_id
_entity_poly.type
_entity_poly.pdbx_seq_one_letter_code
_entity_poly.pdbx_strand_id
1 'polypeptide(L)'
;MSLLFAVWTLLCCILPLEATKEDLRASLDEDNWFDASLHKEELDSLMRDYQGVRNLCCLDVFGFSGSMAKHWTKKGFPAIQYDIALNPRSDDLLGKRGYLHLTRLGLRLVQGAMVILGPPCAMNIYLSTSVHKRHIFGPEGDTSNKRVRMSNLLASNMACFLELLSRHRSFWFIVEQPSSSYLFKMEFMLALSALLFCKKIHTWLAFFGHDLPKPTHLVGTLPDMGTLCKKMTKADRAKFRARLERRQAKRKIPRKYYIKEKKDGEQKKMSVHGCKDLAFSAHYPSGFAHAIFKLWITAFQNL
;
A
#
# COMPACT_ATOMS: atom_id res chain seq x y z
N MET A 1 -44.05 -29.93 25.40
CA MET A 1 -44.04 -28.48 25.11
C MET A 1 -42.67 -27.92 25.50
N SER A 2 -41.60 -28.45 24.91
CA SER A 2 -40.23 -28.32 25.44
C SER A 2 -39.19 -28.87 24.45
N LEU A 3 -39.25 -28.40 23.19
CA LEU A 3 -38.22 -28.67 22.18
C LEU A 3 -37.97 -27.48 21.23
N LEU A 4 -38.55 -26.31 21.53
CA LEU A 4 -38.45 -25.08 20.71
C LEU A 4 -37.55 -23.99 21.33
N PHE A 5 -36.97 -24.23 22.51
CA PHE A 5 -36.08 -23.27 23.19
C PHE A 5 -34.58 -23.57 23.01
N ALA A 6 -34.20 -24.74 22.47
CA ALA A 6 -32.81 -25.16 22.35
C ALA A 6 -32.17 -24.82 20.98
N VAL A 7 -32.93 -24.29 20.02
CA VAL A 7 -32.43 -23.93 18.68
C VAL A 7 -32.01 -22.46 18.59
N TRP A 8 -32.38 -21.62 19.57
CA TRP A 8 -32.01 -20.21 19.58
C TRP A 8 -30.63 -19.93 20.20
N THR A 9 -30.11 -20.85 21.01
CA THR A 9 -28.79 -20.71 21.65
C THR A 9 -27.63 -21.22 20.80
N LEU A 10 -27.90 -21.94 19.70
CA LEU A 10 -26.88 -22.44 18.77
C LEU A 10 -26.74 -21.64 17.46
N LEU A 11 -27.54 -20.60 17.26
CA LEU A 11 -27.51 -19.74 16.06
C LEU A 11 -27.00 -18.31 16.31
N CYS A 12 -26.58 -17.98 17.54
CA CYS A 12 -26.01 -16.67 17.88
C CYS A 12 -24.47 -16.64 18.02
N CYS A 13 -23.76 -17.74 17.70
CA CYS A 13 -22.28 -17.78 17.72
C CYS A 13 -21.63 -17.75 16.32
N ILE A 14 -22.38 -17.42 15.26
CA ILE A 14 -21.83 -17.16 13.93
C ILE A 14 -22.39 -15.83 13.43
N LEU A 15 -22.04 -14.75 14.13
CA LEU A 15 -21.94 -13.45 13.49
C LEU A 15 -20.43 -13.19 13.38
N PRO A 16 -19.87 -13.07 12.16
CA PRO A 16 -18.50 -12.60 12.05
C PRO A 16 -18.46 -11.24 12.75
N LEU A 17 -17.58 -11.12 13.74
CA LEU A 17 -17.16 -9.84 14.29
C LEU A 17 -17.17 -8.83 13.14
N GLU A 18 -17.92 -7.74 13.31
CA GLU A 18 -17.78 -6.58 12.44
C GLU A 18 -16.30 -6.19 12.50
N ALA A 19 -15.54 -6.67 11.51
CA ALA A 19 -14.19 -6.27 11.27
C ALA A 19 -14.30 -4.78 10.98
N THR A 20 -14.12 -3.96 12.02
CA THR A 20 -13.62 -2.62 11.90
C THR A 20 -12.47 -2.74 10.92
N LYS A 21 -12.68 -2.23 9.70
CA LYS A 21 -11.80 -2.47 8.55
C LYS A 21 -10.48 -1.73 8.80
N GLU A 22 -9.64 -2.30 9.64
CA GLU A 22 -8.32 -1.79 9.92
C GLU A 22 -7.46 -2.00 8.66
N ASP A 23 -6.94 -0.89 8.16
CA ASP A 23 -6.05 -0.81 6.99
C ASP A 23 -4.67 -1.42 7.31
N LEU A 24 -4.28 -1.38 8.59
CA LEU A 24 -3.05 -1.98 9.10
C LEU A 24 -3.40 -3.30 9.79
N ARG A 25 -2.77 -4.40 9.38
CA ARG A 25 -3.09 -5.75 9.84
C ARG A 25 -1.82 -6.53 10.17
N ALA A 26 -1.92 -7.36 11.18
CA ALA A 26 -0.97 -8.41 11.51
C ALA A 26 -1.77 -9.67 11.85
N SER A 27 -1.24 -10.84 11.50
CA SER A 27 -1.78 -12.14 11.88
C SER A 27 -1.16 -12.67 13.19
N LEU A 28 -0.10 -12.01 13.66
CA LEU A 28 0.69 -12.38 14.83
C LEU A 28 0.66 -11.29 15.89
N ASP A 29 0.84 -11.72 17.15
CA ASP A 29 1.12 -10.82 18.26
C ASP A 29 2.47 -10.13 18.12
N GLU A 30 2.61 -9.00 18.82
CA GLU A 30 3.77 -8.12 18.70
C GLU A 30 5.09 -8.81 19.09
N ASP A 31 5.05 -9.65 20.12
CA ASP A 31 6.23 -10.42 20.57
C ASP A 31 6.72 -11.42 19.52
N ASN A 32 5.90 -11.72 18.52
CA ASN A 32 6.21 -12.63 17.42
C ASN A 32 6.46 -11.90 16.09
N TRP A 33 6.51 -10.57 16.11
CA TRP A 33 6.87 -9.83 14.91
C TRP A 33 8.34 -10.05 14.54
N PHE A 34 8.57 -10.15 13.25
CA PHE A 34 9.87 -10.36 12.66
C PHE A 34 10.44 -9.02 12.17
N ASP A 35 11.59 -8.63 12.69
CA ASP A 35 12.34 -7.48 12.20
C ASP A 35 13.46 -7.93 11.26
N ALA A 36 13.22 -7.80 9.96
CA ALA A 36 14.17 -8.24 8.95
C ALA A 36 15.52 -7.49 9.00
N SER A 37 15.55 -6.28 9.57
CA SER A 37 16.78 -5.50 9.68
C SER A 37 17.81 -6.16 10.60
N LEU A 38 17.36 -6.97 11.57
CA LEU A 38 18.20 -7.74 12.49
C LEU A 38 18.74 -9.04 11.87
N HIS A 39 18.23 -9.44 10.69
CA HIS A 39 18.54 -10.72 10.04
C HIS A 39 19.14 -10.53 8.64
N LYS A 40 19.69 -9.35 8.32
CA LYS A 40 20.17 -9.02 6.97
C LYS A 40 21.19 -10.01 6.42
N GLU A 41 22.12 -10.50 7.24
CA GLU A 41 23.16 -11.44 6.81
C GLU A 41 22.58 -12.83 6.47
N GLU A 42 21.73 -13.39 7.35
CA GLU A 42 21.00 -14.65 7.12
C GLU A 42 20.16 -14.56 5.84
N LEU A 43 19.43 -13.46 5.67
CA LEU A 43 18.58 -13.23 4.51
C LEU A 43 19.38 -13.04 3.22
N ASP A 44 20.51 -12.33 3.26
CA ASP A 44 21.40 -12.15 2.11
C ASP A 44 22.00 -13.48 1.64
N SER A 45 22.45 -14.32 2.58
CA SER A 45 22.93 -15.67 2.27
C SER A 45 21.83 -16.51 1.62
N LEU A 46 20.62 -16.49 2.19
CA LEU A 46 19.47 -17.23 1.63
C LEU A 46 19.11 -16.76 0.20
N MET A 47 19.20 -15.46 -0.07
CA MET A 47 18.92 -14.91 -1.40
C MET A 47 20.01 -15.27 -2.42
N ARG A 48 21.28 -15.33 -1.98
CA ARG A 48 22.44 -15.70 -2.80
C ARG A 48 22.35 -17.14 -3.28
N ASP A 49 21.90 -18.05 -2.42
CA ASP A 49 21.84 -19.48 -2.69
C ASP A 49 20.59 -19.90 -3.51
N TYR A 50 19.74 -18.94 -3.89
CA TYR A 50 18.51 -19.23 -4.61
C TYR A 50 18.76 -19.72 -6.05
N GLN A 51 18.40 -20.98 -6.31
CA GLN A 51 18.46 -21.65 -7.63
C GLN A 51 17.08 -21.86 -8.28
N GLY A 52 16.02 -21.26 -7.73
CA GLY A 52 14.67 -21.46 -8.25
C GLY A 52 14.39 -20.72 -9.57
N VAL A 53 13.22 -21.02 -10.15
CA VAL A 53 12.78 -20.43 -11.42
C VAL A 53 12.65 -18.91 -11.32
N ARG A 54 12.95 -18.23 -12.44
CA ARG A 54 12.77 -16.78 -12.61
C ARG A 54 11.76 -16.55 -13.74
N ASN A 55 10.52 -16.30 -13.36
CA ASN A 55 9.39 -16.26 -14.30
C ASN A 55 8.35 -15.18 -13.95
N LEU A 56 8.66 -14.26 -13.04
CA LEU A 56 7.73 -13.23 -12.60
C LEU A 56 8.11 -11.87 -13.19
N CYS A 57 7.18 -11.24 -13.92
CA CYS A 57 7.39 -9.91 -14.49
C CYS A 57 6.86 -8.77 -13.62
N CYS A 58 5.91 -9.06 -12.71
CA CYS A 58 5.37 -8.07 -11.78
C CYS A 58 5.02 -8.67 -10.42
N LEU A 59 5.40 -7.97 -9.36
CA LEU A 59 5.02 -8.26 -7.98
C LEU A 59 4.27 -7.06 -7.39
N ASP A 60 2.97 -7.24 -7.13
CA ASP A 60 2.04 -6.25 -6.58
C ASP A 60 1.91 -6.45 -5.05
N VAL A 61 2.76 -5.77 -4.29
CA VAL A 61 2.86 -5.88 -2.83
C VAL A 61 1.90 -4.90 -2.17
N PHE A 62 1.14 -5.37 -1.18
CA PHE A 62 0.00 -4.66 -0.59
C PHE A 62 -1.12 -4.37 -1.60
N GLY A 63 -1.21 -5.23 -2.61
CA GLY A 63 -2.00 -4.97 -3.80
C GLY A 63 -3.52 -5.11 -3.62
N PHE A 64 -4.09 -5.38 -2.43
CA PHE A 64 -5.46 -5.86 -2.11
C PHE A 64 -6.45 -6.05 -3.29
N SER A 65 -6.77 -4.99 -4.03
CA SER A 65 -7.59 -5.03 -5.26
C SER A 65 -7.06 -5.92 -6.41
N GLY A 66 -5.77 -6.24 -6.40
CA GLY A 66 -4.99 -6.89 -7.44
C GLY A 66 -4.89 -6.09 -8.74
N SER A 67 -5.18 -4.78 -8.72
CA SER A 67 -5.32 -4.03 -9.97
C SER A 67 -4.03 -3.96 -10.78
N MET A 68 -2.85 -3.98 -10.16
CA MET A 68 -1.59 -3.98 -10.90
C MET A 68 -1.31 -5.37 -11.46
N ALA A 69 -1.35 -6.41 -10.62
CA ALA A 69 -1.12 -7.78 -11.06
C ALA A 69 -2.07 -8.19 -12.20
N LYS A 70 -3.38 -7.92 -12.04
CA LYS A 70 -4.39 -8.18 -13.08
C LYS A 70 -4.09 -7.45 -14.40
N HIS A 71 -3.55 -6.23 -14.34
CA HIS A 71 -3.20 -5.49 -15.55
C HIS A 71 -2.05 -6.17 -16.31
N TRP A 72 -0.99 -6.59 -15.61
CA TRP A 72 0.13 -7.31 -16.22
C TRP A 72 -0.31 -8.66 -16.80
N THR A 73 -1.06 -9.44 -16.04
CA THR A 73 -1.57 -10.75 -16.50
C THR A 73 -2.44 -10.61 -17.74
N LYS A 74 -3.32 -9.60 -17.79
CA LYS A 74 -4.15 -9.31 -18.99
C LYS A 74 -3.29 -8.97 -20.21
N LYS A 75 -2.09 -8.45 -20.03
CA LYS A 75 -1.13 -8.14 -21.09
C LYS A 75 -0.20 -9.30 -21.44
N GLY A 76 -0.41 -10.48 -20.86
CA GLY A 76 0.38 -11.69 -21.13
C GLY A 76 1.64 -11.83 -20.28
N PHE A 77 1.83 -10.97 -19.27
CA PHE A 77 3.01 -11.00 -18.40
C PHE A 77 2.67 -11.66 -17.05
N PRO A 78 3.44 -12.67 -16.60
CA PRO A 78 3.23 -13.27 -15.28
C PRO A 78 3.34 -12.24 -14.16
N ALA A 79 2.32 -12.20 -13.30
CA ALA A 79 2.27 -11.29 -12.17
C ALA A 79 1.63 -11.94 -10.96
N ILE A 80 2.10 -11.58 -9.77
CA ILE A 80 1.61 -12.08 -8.49
C ILE A 80 1.28 -10.90 -7.59
N GLN A 81 0.21 -11.06 -6.84
CA GLN A 81 -0.18 -10.14 -5.78
C GLN A 81 0.22 -10.74 -4.42
N TYR A 82 0.74 -9.91 -3.52
CA TYR A 82 1.07 -10.26 -2.14
C TYR A 82 0.31 -9.32 -1.20
N ASP A 83 -0.62 -9.84 -0.40
CA ASP A 83 -1.39 -9.03 0.54
C ASP A 83 -1.97 -9.86 1.69
N ILE A 84 -1.75 -9.43 2.93
CA ILE A 84 -2.25 -10.10 4.14
C ILE A 84 -3.77 -10.26 4.16
N ALA A 85 -4.51 -9.34 3.54
CA ALA A 85 -5.97 -9.42 3.46
C ALA A 85 -6.45 -10.57 2.54
N LEU A 86 -5.59 -11.06 1.65
CA LEU A 86 -5.88 -12.21 0.79
C LEU A 86 -5.40 -13.51 1.41
N ASN A 87 -4.16 -13.53 1.92
CA ASN A 87 -3.56 -14.73 2.49
C ASN A 87 -2.88 -14.43 3.84
N PRO A 88 -3.64 -14.28 4.94
CA PRO A 88 -3.08 -13.83 6.22
C PRO A 88 -1.99 -14.75 6.78
N ARG A 89 -1.99 -16.04 6.41
CA ARG A 89 -0.99 -17.03 6.86
C ARG A 89 0.33 -16.96 6.10
N SER A 90 0.35 -16.46 4.86
CA SER A 90 1.53 -16.47 3.99
C SER A 90 1.97 -15.09 3.55
N ASP A 91 1.13 -14.07 3.68
CA ASP A 91 1.37 -12.73 3.13
C ASP A 91 1.43 -11.65 4.23
N ASP A 92 1.68 -12.08 5.47
CA ASP A 92 1.96 -11.19 6.59
C ASP A 92 3.44 -10.79 6.63
N LEU A 93 3.75 -9.57 6.20
CA LEU A 93 5.11 -9.05 6.17
C LEU A 93 5.71 -8.82 7.58
N LEU A 94 4.88 -8.81 8.63
CA LEU A 94 5.35 -8.72 10.01
C LEU A 94 5.71 -10.09 10.60
N GLY A 95 5.39 -11.19 9.91
CA GLY A 95 5.83 -12.54 10.32
C GLY A 95 7.01 -13.04 9.49
N LYS A 96 7.92 -13.81 10.12
CA LYS A 96 9.08 -14.42 9.42
C LYS A 96 8.64 -15.22 8.19
N ARG A 97 7.55 -15.98 8.31
CA ARG A 97 7.00 -16.78 7.19
C ARG A 97 6.57 -15.90 6.01
N GLY A 98 5.83 -14.82 6.26
CA GLY A 98 5.36 -13.97 5.16
C GLY A 98 6.49 -13.16 4.55
N TYR A 99 7.42 -12.67 5.35
CA TYR A 99 8.64 -12.04 4.85
C TYR A 99 9.46 -12.98 3.94
N LEU A 100 9.66 -14.23 4.35
CA LEU A 100 10.35 -15.23 3.52
C LEU A 100 9.55 -15.61 2.27
N HIS A 101 8.22 -15.62 2.34
CA HIS A 101 7.38 -15.82 1.16
C HIS A 101 7.55 -14.67 0.16
N LEU A 102 7.48 -13.41 0.61
CA LEU A 102 7.74 -12.23 -0.22
C LEU A 102 9.14 -12.28 -0.84
N THR A 103 10.15 -12.66 -0.04
CA THR A 103 11.53 -12.86 -0.50
C THR A 103 11.60 -13.88 -1.64
N ARG A 104 10.98 -15.05 -1.49
CA ARG A 104 10.92 -16.07 -2.55
C ARG A 104 10.23 -15.56 -3.81
N LEU A 105 9.15 -14.78 -3.68
CA LEU A 105 8.48 -14.15 -4.82
C LEU A 105 9.40 -13.13 -5.52
N GLY A 106 10.12 -12.30 -4.75
CA GLY A 106 11.12 -11.37 -5.29
C GLY A 106 12.25 -12.08 -6.03
N LEU A 107 12.72 -13.22 -5.53
CA LEU A 107 13.78 -13.99 -6.17
C LEU A 107 13.36 -14.64 -7.49
N ARG A 108 12.04 -14.79 -7.74
CA ARG A 108 11.45 -15.25 -9.01
C ARG A 108 11.36 -14.16 -10.08
N LEU A 109 11.68 -12.90 -9.76
CA LEU A 109 11.63 -11.81 -10.71
C LEU A 109 12.60 -12.06 -11.88
N VAL A 110 12.12 -11.83 -13.11
CA VAL A 110 12.97 -11.74 -14.29
C VAL A 110 13.78 -10.44 -14.28
N GLN A 111 14.86 -10.36 -15.06
CA GLN A 111 15.60 -9.11 -15.23
C GLN A 111 14.67 -8.01 -15.73
N GLY A 112 14.67 -6.85 -15.07
CA GLY A 112 13.80 -5.72 -15.43
C GLY A 112 12.35 -5.84 -14.97
N ALA A 113 12.01 -6.84 -14.17
CA ALA A 113 10.66 -6.98 -13.64
C ALA A 113 10.24 -5.76 -12.80
N MET A 114 8.94 -5.63 -12.57
CA MET A 114 8.34 -4.53 -11.80
C MET A 114 7.96 -4.98 -10.39
N VAL A 115 8.26 -4.18 -9.38
CA VAL A 115 7.72 -4.34 -8.02
C VAL A 115 6.94 -3.08 -7.64
N ILE A 116 5.64 -3.20 -7.39
CA ILE A 116 4.79 -2.09 -7.00
C ILE A 116 4.36 -2.30 -5.55
N LEU A 117 4.56 -1.29 -4.71
CA LEU A 117 4.28 -1.38 -3.28
C LEU A 117 3.39 -0.22 -2.84
N GLY A 118 2.22 -0.52 -2.28
CA GLY A 118 1.33 0.46 -1.67
C GLY A 118 1.05 0.16 -0.21
N PRO A 119 2.04 0.31 0.70
CA PRO A 119 1.86 -0.09 2.09
C PRO A 119 0.70 0.68 2.75
N PRO A 120 0.04 0.11 3.77
CA PRO A 120 -1.02 0.78 4.54
C PRO A 120 -0.61 2.20 4.96
N CYS A 121 -1.44 3.17 4.60
CA CYS A 121 -1.12 4.60 4.80
C CYS A 121 -1.73 5.16 6.09
N ALA A 122 -2.69 4.44 6.69
CA ALA A 122 -3.50 4.95 7.79
C ALA A 122 -2.69 5.47 9.00
N MET A 123 -1.49 4.98 9.28
CA MET A 123 -0.63 5.43 10.40
C MET A 123 0.52 6.37 10.00
N ASN A 124 0.51 6.86 8.75
CA ASN A 124 1.55 7.75 8.23
C ASN A 124 1.03 9.08 7.69
N ILE A 125 -0.29 9.27 7.57
CA ILE A 125 -0.90 10.44 6.91
C ILE A 125 -1.43 11.47 7.90
N TYR A 126 -1.64 12.70 7.43
CA TYR A 126 -2.12 13.80 8.27
C TYR A 126 -3.41 13.49 9.06
N LEU A 127 -4.30 12.64 8.52
CA LEU A 127 -5.57 12.29 9.16
C LEU A 127 -5.40 11.56 10.50
N SER A 128 -4.26 10.92 10.72
CA SER A 128 -3.94 10.19 11.95
C SER A 128 -2.88 10.88 12.79
N THR A 129 -2.61 12.18 12.55
CA THR A 129 -1.58 12.94 13.29
C THR A 129 -1.83 12.95 14.80
N SER A 130 -3.09 12.99 15.24
CA SER A 130 -3.45 12.92 16.66
C SER A 130 -3.12 11.58 17.31
N VAL A 131 -3.02 10.51 16.51
CA VAL A 131 -2.71 9.15 16.96
C VAL A 131 -1.21 8.91 16.88
N HIS A 132 -0.61 9.12 15.71
CA HIS A 132 0.79 8.76 15.49
C HIS A 132 1.78 9.83 15.97
N LYS A 133 1.36 11.09 16.18
CA LYS A 133 2.20 12.21 16.65
C LYS A 133 3.55 12.38 15.92
N ARG A 134 3.59 12.03 14.63
CA ARG A 134 4.81 12.13 13.79
C ARG A 134 5.00 13.59 13.40
N HIS A 135 6.25 14.05 13.42
CA HIS A 135 6.65 15.37 12.98
C HIS A 135 8.01 15.30 12.27
N ILE A 136 8.50 16.42 11.75
CA ILE A 136 9.72 16.43 10.92
C ILE A 136 10.96 15.90 11.66
N PHE A 137 11.10 16.22 12.95
CA PHE A 137 12.18 15.71 13.82
C PHE A 137 11.90 14.36 14.49
N GLY A 138 10.70 13.80 14.27
CA GLY A 138 10.22 12.58 14.90
C GLY A 138 9.37 11.81 13.91
N PRO A 139 9.94 11.37 12.78
CA PRO A 139 9.18 10.72 11.72
C PRO A 139 8.61 9.39 12.18
N GLU A 140 9.17 8.77 13.23
CA GLU A 140 8.69 7.50 13.82
C GLU A 140 7.48 7.64 14.74
N GLY A 141 7.19 8.86 15.20
CA GLY A 141 5.99 9.16 15.98
C GLY A 141 6.01 8.58 17.39
N ASP A 142 4.82 8.40 17.96
CA ASP A 142 4.60 7.88 19.31
C ASP A 142 4.72 6.35 19.35
N THR A 143 5.93 5.86 19.57
CA THR A 143 6.21 4.42 19.66
C THR A 143 5.67 3.77 20.92
N SER A 144 5.02 4.48 21.86
CA SER A 144 4.23 3.83 22.91
C SER A 144 2.96 3.18 22.35
N ASN A 145 2.50 3.62 21.17
CA ASN A 145 1.34 3.08 20.50
C ASN A 145 1.71 1.87 19.60
N LYS A 146 1.12 0.71 19.89
CA LYS A 146 1.32 -0.55 19.13
C LYS A 146 1.12 -0.38 17.63
N ARG A 147 0.12 0.41 17.19
CA ARG A 147 -0.16 0.61 15.75
C ARG A 147 0.92 1.44 15.06
N VAL A 148 1.54 2.36 15.78
CA VAL A 148 2.66 3.16 15.27
C VAL A 148 3.88 2.27 15.11
N ARG A 149 4.22 1.46 16.13
CA ARG A 149 5.31 0.47 16.04
C ARG A 149 5.09 -0.53 14.91
N MET A 150 3.89 -1.08 14.79
CA MET A 150 3.48 -1.96 13.69
C MET A 150 3.73 -1.31 12.32
N SER A 151 3.34 -0.04 12.17
CA SER A 151 3.54 0.68 10.92
C SER A 151 5.01 0.95 10.62
N ASN A 152 5.84 1.23 11.64
CA ASN A 152 7.27 1.47 11.47
C ASN A 152 7.96 0.18 11.05
N LEU A 153 7.65 -0.93 11.73
CA LEU A 153 8.21 -2.24 11.43
C LEU A 153 7.83 -2.74 10.03
N LEU A 154 6.55 -2.58 9.63
CA LEU A 154 6.11 -2.95 8.30
C LEU A 154 6.89 -2.20 7.20
N ALA A 155 7.11 -0.90 7.42
CA ALA A 155 7.83 -0.03 6.52
C ALA A 155 9.34 -0.36 6.50
N SER A 156 9.93 -0.65 7.66
CA SER A 156 11.32 -1.13 7.80
C SER A 156 11.53 -2.46 7.05
N ASN A 157 10.66 -3.45 7.27
CA ASN A 157 10.71 -4.74 6.57
C ASN A 157 10.58 -4.56 5.06
N MET A 158 9.65 -3.71 4.59
CA MET A 158 9.52 -3.40 3.17
C MET A 158 10.82 -2.81 2.59
N ALA A 159 11.44 -1.85 3.30
CA ALA A 159 12.68 -1.23 2.86
C ALA A 159 13.85 -2.23 2.86
N CYS A 160 13.96 -3.06 3.89
CA CYS A 160 14.96 -4.12 3.99
C CYS A 160 14.80 -5.15 2.85
N PHE A 161 13.57 -5.52 2.50
CA PHE A 161 13.29 -6.41 1.37
C PHE A 161 13.79 -5.82 0.06
N LEU A 162 13.50 -4.54 -0.22
CA LEU A 162 13.94 -3.87 -1.46
C LEU A 162 15.47 -3.72 -1.51
N GLU A 163 16.08 -3.33 -0.39
CA GLU A 163 17.53 -3.23 -0.25
C GLU A 163 18.20 -4.58 -0.56
N LEU A 164 17.82 -5.64 0.15
CA LEU A 164 18.44 -6.95 -0.04
C LEU A 164 18.17 -7.48 -1.44
N LEU A 165 16.94 -7.40 -1.94
CA LEU A 165 16.59 -7.89 -3.27
C LEU A 165 17.42 -7.21 -4.37
N SER A 166 17.73 -5.90 -4.23
CA SER A 166 18.53 -5.15 -5.21
C SER A 166 19.97 -5.64 -5.34
N ARG A 167 20.51 -6.33 -4.34
CA ARG A 167 21.84 -6.95 -4.40
C ARG A 167 21.85 -8.21 -5.26
N HIS A 168 20.70 -8.84 -5.41
CA HIS A 168 20.55 -10.16 -6.05
C HIS A 168 19.77 -10.13 -7.36
N ARG A 169 18.99 -9.08 -7.62
CA ARG A 169 18.12 -8.95 -8.79
C ARG A 169 18.16 -7.55 -9.37
N SER A 170 18.11 -7.47 -10.70
CA SER A 170 17.87 -6.24 -11.43
C SER A 170 16.38 -6.09 -11.71
N PHE A 171 15.74 -5.12 -11.06
CA PHE A 171 14.31 -4.85 -11.17
C PHE A 171 14.04 -3.36 -10.99
N TRP A 172 12.86 -2.93 -11.43
CA TRP A 172 12.33 -1.60 -11.18
C TRP A 172 11.29 -1.66 -10.07
N PHE A 173 11.21 -0.63 -9.23
CA PHE A 173 10.13 -0.55 -8.25
C PHE A 173 9.52 0.84 -8.13
N ILE A 174 8.30 0.88 -7.58
CA ILE A 174 7.60 2.08 -7.15
C ILE A 174 6.94 1.80 -5.79
N VAL A 175 7.25 2.62 -4.80
CA VAL A 175 6.48 2.76 -3.57
C VAL A 175 5.51 3.94 -3.72
N GLU A 176 4.21 3.67 -3.56
CA GLU A 176 3.15 4.68 -3.57
C GLU A 176 2.73 5.05 -2.14
N GLN A 177 2.62 6.34 -1.88
CA GLN A 177 1.93 6.85 -0.69
C GLN A 177 1.23 8.19 -0.97
N PRO A 178 0.21 8.54 -0.17
CA PRO A 178 -0.32 9.91 -0.12
C PRO A 178 0.79 10.94 0.09
N SER A 179 0.66 12.12 -0.52
CA SER A 179 1.73 13.15 -0.46
C SER A 179 2.02 13.68 0.94
N SER A 180 1.04 13.57 1.85
CA SER A 180 1.16 13.93 3.26
C SER A 180 1.81 12.86 4.13
N SER A 181 2.11 11.68 3.57
CA SER A 181 2.67 10.55 4.31
C SER A 181 4.05 10.86 4.88
N TYR A 182 4.29 10.44 6.12
CA TYR A 182 5.59 10.45 6.77
C TYR A 182 6.48 9.28 6.38
N LEU A 183 5.98 8.29 5.61
CA LEU A 183 6.76 7.13 5.18
C LEU A 183 8.10 7.54 4.54
N PHE A 184 8.06 8.49 3.60
CA PHE A 184 9.26 8.96 2.89
C PHE A 184 10.13 9.94 3.69
N LYS A 185 9.88 10.10 4.99
CA LYS A 185 10.70 10.87 5.94
C LYS A 185 11.33 9.97 7.00
N MET A 186 10.96 8.68 7.05
CA MET A 186 11.55 7.70 7.94
C MET A 186 12.98 7.38 7.50
N GLU A 187 13.84 7.09 8.47
CA GLU A 187 15.28 6.92 8.24
C GLU A 187 15.58 5.81 7.23
N PHE A 188 14.96 4.64 7.37
CA PHE A 188 15.16 3.51 6.47
C PHE A 188 14.69 3.79 5.04
N MET A 189 13.65 4.61 4.85
CA MET A 189 13.20 5.01 3.50
C MET A 189 14.15 6.04 2.88
N LEU A 190 14.71 6.94 3.68
CA LEU A 190 15.74 7.88 3.22
C LEU A 190 17.02 7.13 2.85
N ALA A 191 17.46 6.18 3.68
CA ALA A 191 18.61 5.32 3.41
C ALA A 191 18.42 4.50 2.13
N LEU A 192 17.27 3.82 1.97
CA LEU A 192 16.92 3.10 0.73
C LEU A 192 16.93 4.02 -0.49
N SER A 193 16.38 5.24 -0.35
CA SER A 193 16.31 6.21 -1.45
C SER A 193 17.70 6.67 -1.89
N ALA A 194 18.60 6.89 -0.93
CA ALA A 194 19.99 7.25 -1.20
C ALA A 194 20.74 6.07 -1.85
N LEU A 195 20.61 4.87 -1.29
CA LEU A 195 21.28 3.66 -1.77
C LEU A 195 20.91 3.31 -3.21
N LEU A 196 19.63 3.39 -3.56
CA LEU A 196 19.10 2.98 -4.86
C LEU A 196 18.83 4.15 -5.81
N PHE A 197 19.33 5.35 -5.50
CA PHE A 197 19.15 6.57 -6.29
C PHE A 197 17.68 6.81 -6.68
N CYS A 198 16.78 6.64 -5.72
CA CYS A 198 15.35 6.70 -5.98
C CYS A 198 14.93 8.11 -6.44
N LYS A 199 14.09 8.15 -7.47
CA LYS A 199 13.41 9.37 -7.89
C LYS A 199 12.12 9.49 -7.09
N LYS A 200 11.80 10.70 -6.63
CA LYS A 200 10.51 11.04 -6.02
C LYS A 200 9.75 11.98 -6.94
N ILE A 201 8.51 11.64 -7.25
CA ILE A 201 7.62 12.52 -8.00
C ILE A 201 6.29 12.71 -7.27
N HIS A 202 5.57 13.75 -7.65
CA HIS A 202 4.23 14.05 -7.17
C HIS A 202 3.20 13.92 -8.30
N THR A 203 2.07 13.28 -8.03
CA THR A 203 0.95 13.19 -8.97
C THR A 203 -0.40 13.20 -8.25
N TRP A 204 -1.50 13.24 -9.02
CA TRP A 204 -2.85 13.11 -8.46
C TRP A 204 -3.57 11.93 -9.10
N LEU A 205 -4.02 10.96 -8.30
CA LEU A 205 -4.68 9.76 -8.80
C LEU A 205 -6.02 10.04 -9.52
N ALA A 206 -6.60 11.22 -9.32
CA ALA A 206 -7.74 11.71 -10.07
C ALA A 206 -7.53 11.72 -11.59
N PHE A 207 -6.32 12.08 -12.06
CA PHE A 207 -5.99 12.08 -13.49
C PHE A 207 -5.98 10.68 -14.10
N PHE A 208 -5.84 9.66 -13.26
CA PHE A 208 -5.85 8.26 -13.63
C PHE A 208 -7.21 7.58 -13.41
N GLY A 209 -8.22 8.36 -13.01
CA GLY A 209 -9.61 7.90 -12.87
C GLY A 209 -10.07 7.60 -11.45
N HIS A 210 -9.24 7.88 -10.43
CA HIS A 210 -9.65 7.74 -9.03
C HIS A 210 -10.81 8.68 -8.67
N ASP A 211 -11.66 8.28 -7.73
CA ASP A 211 -12.82 9.05 -7.27
C ASP A 211 -12.47 10.16 -6.26
N LEU A 212 -11.28 10.09 -5.69
CA LEU A 212 -10.71 11.16 -4.87
C LEU A 212 -9.54 11.83 -5.59
N PRO A 213 -9.41 13.16 -5.49
CA PRO A 213 -8.20 13.86 -5.87
C PRO A 213 -7.14 13.60 -4.79
N LYS A 214 -6.61 12.37 -4.76
CA LYS A 214 -5.59 11.91 -3.81
C LYS A 214 -4.21 12.37 -4.31
N PRO A 215 -3.60 13.42 -3.70
CA PRO A 215 -2.23 13.78 -4.03
C PRO A 215 -1.30 12.68 -3.52
N THR A 216 -0.36 12.28 -4.36
CA THR A 216 0.37 11.02 -4.22
C THR A 216 1.83 11.23 -4.55
N HIS A 217 2.72 10.71 -3.72
CA HIS A 217 4.13 10.58 -4.01
C HIS A 217 4.41 9.17 -4.53
N LEU A 218 5.18 9.10 -5.62
CA LEU A 218 5.77 7.85 -6.11
C LEU A 218 7.27 7.95 -5.90
N VAL A 219 7.86 6.97 -5.21
CA VAL A 219 9.30 6.87 -4.96
C VAL A 219 9.81 5.56 -5.50
N GLY A 220 10.84 5.57 -6.33
CA GLY A 220 11.41 4.34 -6.86
C GLY A 220 12.40 4.56 -8.00
N THR A 221 12.70 3.48 -8.71
CA THR A 221 13.79 3.40 -9.70
C THR A 221 13.32 3.31 -11.15
N LEU A 222 12.01 3.21 -11.39
CA LEU A 222 11.48 3.09 -12.75
C LEU A 222 11.92 4.28 -13.64
N PRO A 223 12.52 4.04 -14.82
CA PRO A 223 12.88 5.10 -15.76
C PRO A 223 11.67 5.96 -16.17
N ASP A 224 11.93 7.23 -16.47
CA ASP A 224 10.94 8.19 -16.96
C ASP A 224 9.68 8.37 -16.11
N MET A 225 9.75 8.01 -14.82
CA MET A 225 8.64 8.16 -13.88
C MET A 225 8.11 9.61 -13.86
N GLY A 226 8.97 10.61 -14.12
CA GLY A 226 8.60 12.03 -14.26
C GLY A 226 7.43 12.32 -15.20
N THR A 227 7.20 11.47 -16.22
CA THR A 227 6.05 11.59 -17.14
C THR A 227 4.68 11.35 -16.46
N LEU A 228 4.67 10.65 -15.31
CA LEU A 228 3.49 10.46 -14.46
C LEU A 228 3.18 11.69 -13.60
N CYS A 229 4.07 12.68 -13.53
CA CYS A 229 3.83 13.91 -12.80
C CYS A 229 2.65 14.66 -13.42
N LYS A 230 1.59 14.84 -12.63
CA LYS A 230 0.42 15.64 -13.00
C LYS A 230 0.22 16.70 -11.94
N LYS A 231 0.16 17.98 -12.34
CA LYS A 231 -0.21 19.09 -11.47
C LYS A 231 -1.71 19.35 -11.62
N MET A 232 -2.41 19.57 -10.52
CA MET A 232 -3.86 19.80 -10.53
C MET A 232 -4.16 21.29 -10.40
N THR A 233 -4.62 21.89 -11.49
CA THR A 233 -5.01 23.30 -11.54
C THR A 233 -6.41 23.53 -10.93
N LYS A 234 -6.81 24.80 -10.74
CA LYS A 234 -8.20 25.13 -10.33
C LYS A 234 -9.23 24.62 -11.35
N ALA A 235 -8.93 24.76 -12.64
CA ALA A 235 -9.79 24.27 -13.72
C ALA A 235 -9.92 22.73 -13.68
N ASP A 236 -8.83 22.01 -13.44
CA ASP A 236 -8.88 20.55 -13.30
C ASP A 236 -9.73 20.12 -12.11
N ARG A 237 -9.65 20.84 -10.97
CA ARG A 237 -10.51 20.57 -9.80
C ARG A 237 -11.99 20.76 -10.11
N ALA A 238 -12.34 21.76 -10.93
CA ALA A 238 -13.72 21.98 -11.37
C ALA A 238 -14.18 20.84 -12.31
N LYS A 239 -13.38 20.49 -13.32
CA LYS A 239 -13.65 19.35 -14.22
C LYS A 239 -13.80 18.04 -13.45
N PHE A 240 -12.95 17.82 -12.46
CA PHE A 240 -12.99 16.64 -11.61
C PHE A 240 -14.29 16.58 -10.79
N ARG A 241 -14.71 17.69 -10.17
CA ARG A 241 -15.97 17.76 -9.41
C ARG A 241 -17.17 17.44 -10.30
N ALA A 242 -17.27 18.08 -11.46
CA ALA A 242 -18.33 17.79 -12.43
C ALA A 242 -18.34 16.32 -12.88
N ARG A 243 -17.16 15.72 -13.10
CA ARG A 243 -17.04 14.29 -13.42
C ARG A 243 -17.51 13.40 -12.26
N LEU A 244 -17.15 13.75 -11.03
CA LEU A 244 -17.53 12.99 -9.84
C LEU A 244 -19.03 13.07 -9.58
N GLU A 245 -19.64 14.23 -9.72
CA GLU A 245 -21.09 14.44 -9.62
C GLU A 245 -21.83 13.56 -10.64
N ARG A 246 -21.41 13.59 -11.91
CA ARG A 246 -21.96 12.70 -12.97
C ARG A 246 -21.82 11.22 -12.63
N ARG A 247 -20.69 10.81 -12.03
CA ARG A 247 -20.48 9.41 -11.59
C ARG A 247 -21.36 9.05 -10.40
N GLN A 248 -21.51 9.94 -9.44
CA GLN A 248 -22.33 9.72 -8.25
C GLN A 248 -23.82 9.64 -8.62
N ALA A 249 -24.29 10.50 -9.52
CA ALA A 249 -25.67 10.45 -10.04
C ALA A 249 -26.00 9.12 -10.74
N LYS A 250 -25.00 8.46 -11.34
CA LYS A 250 -25.15 7.14 -11.98
C LYS A 250 -25.07 5.96 -11.02
N ARG A 251 -24.66 6.17 -9.75
CA ARG A 251 -24.49 5.08 -8.78
C ARG A 251 -25.79 4.87 -8.02
N LYS A 252 -26.19 3.60 -7.88
CA LYS A 252 -27.30 3.21 -6.99
C LYS A 252 -27.05 3.66 -5.54
N ILE A 253 -25.80 3.59 -5.08
CA ILE A 253 -25.38 4.04 -3.75
C ILE A 253 -24.17 4.98 -3.94
N PRO A 254 -24.32 6.29 -3.64
CA PRO A 254 -23.20 7.22 -3.68
C PRO A 254 -22.11 6.80 -2.70
N ARG A 255 -20.85 6.82 -3.16
CA ARG A 255 -19.71 6.60 -2.27
C ARG A 255 -19.41 7.85 -1.47
N LYS A 256 -19.27 7.70 -0.16
CA LYS A 256 -18.86 8.78 0.74
C LYS A 256 -17.59 8.33 1.44
N TYR A 257 -16.49 9.02 1.18
CA TYR A 257 -15.17 8.65 1.72
C TYR A 257 -14.89 9.29 3.09
N TYR A 258 -15.39 10.51 3.29
CA TYR A 258 -15.26 11.25 4.55
C TYR A 258 -16.52 12.04 4.87
N ILE A 259 -16.75 12.27 6.16
CA ILE A 259 -17.74 13.20 6.71
C ILE A 259 -16.97 14.35 7.34
N LYS A 260 -17.40 15.58 7.09
CA LYS A 260 -16.91 16.76 7.81
C LYS A 260 -18.01 17.21 8.75
N GLU A 261 -17.74 17.20 10.04
CA GLU A 261 -18.70 17.62 11.07
C GLU A 261 -18.16 18.86 11.78
N LYS A 262 -19.01 19.85 11.98
CA LYS A 262 -18.73 20.95 12.89
C LYS A 262 -19.00 20.43 14.30
N LYS A 263 -18.07 20.62 15.23
CA LYS A 263 -18.36 20.37 16.64
C LYS A 263 -19.33 21.43 17.15
N ASP A 264 -20.43 21.01 17.74
CA ASP A 264 -21.38 21.92 18.38
C ASP A 264 -20.67 22.74 19.47
N GLY A 265 -20.94 24.05 19.51
CA GLY A 265 -20.38 24.97 20.51
C GLY A 265 -19.04 25.62 20.17
N GLU A 266 -18.24 25.09 19.24
CA GLU A 266 -16.98 25.72 18.80
C GLU A 266 -17.04 26.10 17.32
N GLN A 267 -17.25 27.39 17.01
CA GLN A 267 -17.40 27.93 15.66
C GLN A 267 -16.21 27.66 14.70
N LYS A 268 -15.11 27.02 15.13
CA LYS A 268 -13.86 26.94 14.35
C LYS A 268 -13.25 25.54 14.16
N LYS A 269 -13.68 24.48 14.86
CA LYS A 269 -13.07 23.14 14.69
C LYS A 269 -13.94 22.22 13.84
N MET A 270 -13.56 22.06 12.57
CA MET A 270 -14.06 20.98 11.72
C MET A 270 -13.34 19.68 12.06
N SER A 271 -14.11 18.63 12.32
CA SER A 271 -13.60 17.26 12.38
C SER A 271 -13.78 16.57 11.03
N VAL A 272 -12.89 15.64 10.68
CA VAL A 272 -12.99 14.84 9.46
C VAL A 272 -12.92 13.37 9.84
N HIS A 273 -13.99 12.63 9.53
CA HIS A 273 -14.10 11.21 9.83
C HIS A 273 -14.12 10.41 8.53
N GLY A 274 -13.36 9.31 8.47
CA GLY A 274 -13.43 8.36 7.36
C GLY A 274 -14.70 7.53 7.42
N CYS A 275 -15.29 7.22 6.27
CA CYS A 275 -16.44 6.32 6.16
C CYS A 275 -16.02 4.89 5.77
N LYS A 276 -16.98 3.97 5.74
CA LYS A 276 -16.83 2.60 5.22
C LYS A 276 -16.24 2.50 3.81
N ASP A 277 -16.40 3.53 2.97
CA ASP A 277 -15.84 3.54 1.62
C ASP A 277 -14.38 3.98 1.56
N LEU A 278 -13.79 4.45 2.67
CA LEU A 278 -12.41 4.93 2.69
C LEU A 278 -11.42 3.84 2.30
N ALA A 279 -11.69 2.58 2.64
CA ALA A 279 -10.87 1.44 2.22
C ALA A 279 -10.76 1.33 0.68
N PHE A 280 -11.77 1.74 -0.09
CA PHE A 280 -11.69 1.76 -1.55
C PHE A 280 -10.71 2.80 -2.09
N SER A 281 -10.24 3.74 -1.27
CA SER A 281 -9.21 4.71 -1.66
C SER A 281 -7.80 4.11 -1.77
N ALA A 282 -7.62 2.87 -1.31
CA ALA A 282 -6.42 2.08 -1.53
C ALA A 282 -6.44 1.38 -2.90
N HIS A 283 -7.57 1.34 -3.62
CA HIS A 283 -7.65 0.66 -4.91
C HIS A 283 -7.01 1.51 -6.01
N TYR A 284 -6.03 0.95 -6.70
CA TYR A 284 -5.46 1.61 -7.87
C TYR A 284 -6.47 1.71 -9.02
N PRO A 285 -6.64 2.90 -9.62
CA PRO A 285 -7.42 3.02 -10.85
C PRO A 285 -6.77 2.26 -12.00
N SER A 286 -7.59 1.70 -12.91
CA SER A 286 -7.09 1.02 -14.11
C SER A 286 -6.22 1.93 -14.99
N GLY A 287 -6.54 3.23 -15.06
CA GLY A 287 -5.73 4.21 -15.78
C GLY A 287 -4.34 4.40 -15.16
N PHE A 288 -4.20 4.19 -13.85
CA PHE A 288 -2.92 4.29 -13.15
C PHE A 288 -2.06 3.06 -13.43
N ALA A 289 -2.65 1.87 -13.31
CA ALA A 289 -1.99 0.62 -13.67
C ALA A 289 -1.50 0.62 -15.13
N HIS A 290 -2.34 1.09 -16.06
CA HIS A 290 -1.97 1.24 -17.47
C HIS A 290 -0.82 2.21 -17.70
N ALA A 291 -0.79 3.33 -16.96
CA ALA A 291 0.27 4.32 -17.09
C ALA A 291 1.62 3.79 -16.59
N ILE A 292 1.65 3.08 -15.46
CA ILE A 292 2.86 2.41 -14.97
C ILE A 292 3.28 1.30 -15.94
N PHE A 293 2.34 0.48 -16.42
CA PHE A 293 2.64 -0.58 -17.39
C PHE A 293 3.30 -0.02 -18.65
N LYS A 294 2.80 1.10 -19.19
CA LYS A 294 3.41 1.76 -20.36
C LYS A 294 4.85 2.18 -20.13
N LEU A 295 5.16 2.76 -18.97
CA LEU A 295 6.54 3.11 -18.64
C LEU A 295 7.42 1.87 -18.47
N TRP A 296 6.91 0.88 -17.74
CA TRP A 296 7.61 -0.36 -17.50
C TRP A 296 7.92 -1.10 -18.79
N ILE A 297 6.95 -1.28 -19.70
CA ILE A 297 7.19 -2.05 -20.92
C ILE A 297 8.23 -1.37 -21.82
N THR A 298 8.24 -0.03 -21.89
CA THR A 298 9.27 0.72 -22.62
C THR A 298 10.66 0.49 -21.98
N ALA A 299 10.77 0.57 -20.65
CA ALA A 299 12.02 0.30 -19.97
C ALA A 299 12.46 -1.17 -20.10
N PHE A 300 11.52 -2.11 -20.04
CA PHE A 300 11.76 -3.55 -20.11
C PHE A 300 12.22 -4.01 -21.49
N GLN A 301 11.72 -3.39 -22.56
CA GLN A 301 12.12 -3.68 -23.95
C GLN A 301 13.51 -3.14 -24.30
N ASN A 302 14.06 -2.22 -23.50
CA ASN A 302 15.37 -1.61 -23.71
C ASN A 302 16.50 -2.28 -22.91
N LEU A 303 16.21 -3.41 -22.23
CA LEU A 303 17.19 -4.22 -21.49
C LEU A 303 17.81 -5.28 -22.39
#